data_AF-A0A2G9ZVP8-F1
#
_entry.id   AF-A0A2G9ZVP8-F1
#
_cell.length_a   1.000
_cell.length_b   1.000
_cell.length_c   1.000
_cell.angle_alpha   90.00
_cell.angle_beta   90.00
_cell.angle_gamma   90.00
#
_symmetry.space_group_name_H-M   'P 1'
#
loop_
_entity.id
_entity.type
_entity.pdbx_description
1 polymer ?
#
loop_
_entity_poly.entity_id
_entity_poly.type
_entity_poly.pdbx_seq_one_letter_code
_entity_poly.pdbx_strand_id
1 'polypeptide(L)'
;MSLGIYLFCLTPAIPHPEIAGKGIDGEHPLFVEVIGVVAAILAEVNIEDFTGPEAQEKMEDLAWVAPRALRHEEVVLTVMEQGPVLPVRFGTVFSSRAAAAEPLRQRQDVLMKFFQDTIDKKEWTLKGYVDQPQARARMMAARLTAEKEQLAGLSPGKR
;
A
#
# COMPACT_ATOMS: atom_id res chain seq x y z
N MET A 1 -7.70 -0.16 -29.52
CA MET A 1 -7.27 -0.19 -28.12
C MET A 1 -6.25 -1.27 -27.96
N SER A 2 -5.03 -0.91 -27.55
CA SER A 2 -4.00 -1.90 -27.23
C SER A 2 -4.18 -2.41 -25.80
N LEU A 3 -4.02 -3.71 -25.59
CA LEU A 3 -4.03 -4.29 -24.24
C LEU A 3 -2.68 -4.09 -23.57
N GLY A 4 -2.72 -3.80 -22.27
CA GLY A 4 -1.59 -3.80 -21.34
C GLY A 4 -1.86 -4.79 -20.20
N ILE A 5 -0.85 -4.99 -19.35
CA ILE A 5 -0.92 -5.86 -18.19
C ILE A 5 -0.83 -5.03 -16.92
N TYR A 6 -1.87 -5.07 -16.10
CA TYR A 6 -1.89 -4.46 -14.79
C TYR A 6 -1.39 -5.45 -13.74
N LEU A 7 -0.41 -5.03 -12.93
CA LEU A 7 0.10 -5.80 -11.79
C LEU A 7 -0.50 -5.28 -10.49
N PHE A 8 -1.14 -6.17 -9.73
CA PHE A 8 -1.72 -5.84 -8.42
C PHE A 8 -0.74 -6.05 -7.28
N CYS A 9 -0.18 -7.26 -7.23
CA CYS A 9 0.73 -7.66 -6.18
C CYS A 9 1.52 -8.91 -6.56
N LEU A 10 2.53 -9.19 -5.75
CA LEU A 10 3.31 -10.42 -5.80
C LEU A 10 3.07 -11.21 -4.51
N THR A 11 3.12 -12.54 -4.62
CA THR A 11 3.04 -13.49 -3.50
C THR A 11 4.06 -14.61 -3.75
N PRO A 12 4.44 -15.43 -2.76
CA PRO A 12 5.22 -16.64 -3.04
C PRO A 12 4.54 -17.53 -4.08
N ALA A 13 5.32 -18.20 -4.93
CA ALA A 13 4.77 -19.11 -5.94
C ALA A 13 4.10 -20.37 -5.33
N ILE A 14 4.44 -20.69 -4.08
CA ILE A 14 3.96 -21.86 -3.34
C ILE A 14 3.50 -21.40 -1.93
N PRO A 15 2.27 -21.73 -1.50
CA PRO A 15 1.23 -22.40 -2.29
C PRO A 15 0.81 -21.56 -3.50
N HIS A 16 0.30 -22.20 -4.55
CA HIS A 16 -0.17 -21.48 -5.73
C HIS A 16 -1.37 -20.62 -5.33
N PRO A 17 -1.35 -19.30 -5.57
CA PRO A 17 -2.44 -18.43 -5.15
C PRO A 17 -3.67 -18.70 -6.00
N GLU A 18 -4.84 -18.73 -5.36
CA GLU A 18 -6.12 -18.86 -6.03
C GLU A 18 -6.80 -17.49 -6.07
N ILE A 19 -7.12 -17.00 -7.26
CA ILE A 19 -7.82 -15.73 -7.42
C ILE A 19 -8.82 -15.84 -8.55
N ALA A 20 -9.99 -15.22 -8.37
CA ALA A 20 -11.06 -15.20 -9.35
C ALA A 20 -11.72 -13.82 -9.39
N GLY A 21 -12.51 -13.58 -10.43
CA GLY A 21 -13.21 -12.32 -10.65
C GLY A 21 -12.47 -11.43 -11.65
N LYS A 22 -12.87 -10.16 -11.66
CA LYS A 22 -12.43 -9.20 -12.68
C LYS A 22 -11.31 -8.29 -12.17
N GLY A 23 -10.48 -7.82 -13.08
CA GLY A 23 -9.39 -6.90 -12.83
C GLY A 23 -9.89 -5.49 -12.49
N ILE A 24 -9.02 -4.52 -12.73
CA ILE A 24 -9.21 -3.16 -12.24
C ILE A 24 -10.26 -2.37 -13.03
N ASP A 25 -10.50 -2.76 -14.28
CA ASP A 25 -11.50 -2.15 -15.16
C ASP A 25 -12.90 -2.76 -15.00
N GLY A 26 -13.05 -3.84 -14.22
CA GLY A 26 -14.33 -4.52 -14.07
C GLY A 26 -14.78 -5.28 -15.33
N GLU A 27 -13.87 -5.53 -16.27
CA GLU A 27 -14.13 -6.23 -17.52
C GLU A 27 -13.25 -7.48 -17.67
N HIS A 28 -11.93 -7.32 -17.67
CA HIS A 28 -11.00 -8.41 -17.92
C HIS A 28 -10.82 -9.30 -16.68
N PRO A 29 -10.66 -10.62 -16.82
CA PRO A 29 -10.49 -11.51 -15.66
C PRO A 29 -9.10 -11.34 -15.01
N LEU A 30 -9.05 -11.58 -13.71
CA LEU A 30 -7.79 -11.79 -12.99
C LEU A 30 -7.15 -13.11 -13.43
N PHE A 31 -5.83 -13.13 -13.46
CA PHE A 31 -5.04 -14.34 -13.67
C PHE A 31 -3.73 -14.30 -12.89
N VAL A 32 -3.13 -15.47 -12.72
CA VAL A 32 -1.87 -15.66 -12.01
C VAL A 32 -0.78 -16.05 -12.99
N GLU A 33 0.40 -15.44 -12.87
CA GLU A 33 1.60 -15.87 -13.59
C GLU A 33 2.73 -16.19 -12.60
N VAL A 34 3.21 -17.43 -12.63
CA VAL A 34 4.36 -17.87 -11.80
C VAL A 34 5.66 -17.47 -12.49
N ILE A 35 6.50 -16.73 -11.78
CA ILE A 35 7.76 -16.17 -12.29
C ILE A 35 8.86 -16.48 -11.28
N GLY A 36 9.48 -17.65 -11.45
CA GLY A 36 10.48 -18.18 -10.51
C GLY A 36 9.87 -18.48 -9.14
N VAL A 37 10.33 -17.80 -8.09
CA VAL A 37 9.91 -18.03 -6.69
C VAL A 37 8.65 -17.25 -6.30
N VAL A 38 8.14 -16.39 -7.18
CA VAL A 38 6.94 -15.57 -6.94
C VAL A 38 5.82 -15.88 -7.92
N ALA A 39 4.60 -15.58 -7.52
CA ALA A 39 3.44 -15.50 -8.39
C ALA A 39 2.96 -14.04 -8.45
N ALA A 40 2.65 -13.57 -9.66
CA ALA A 40 2.11 -12.26 -9.92
C ALA A 40 0.60 -12.33 -10.15
N ILE A 41 -0.15 -11.46 -9.48
CA ILE A 41 -1.60 -11.30 -9.67
C ILE A 41 -1.83 -10.18 -10.68
N LEU A 42 -2.44 -10.54 -11.81
CA LEU A 42 -2.46 -9.73 -13.02
C LEU A 42 -3.88 -9.63 -13.59
N ALA A 43 -4.12 -8.60 -14.40
CA ALA A 43 -5.25 -8.53 -15.32
C ALA A 43 -4.84 -7.79 -16.59
N GLU A 44 -5.56 -8.03 -17.68
CA GLU A 44 -5.47 -7.20 -18.87
C GLU A 44 -6.22 -5.88 -18.64
N VAL A 45 -5.77 -4.81 -19.30
CA VAL A 45 -6.39 -3.48 -19.28
C VAL A 45 -6.23 -2.80 -20.62
N ASN A 46 -7.07 -1.82 -20.93
CA ASN A 46 -6.78 -0.88 -22.03
C ASN A 46 -5.60 0.01 -21.61
N ILE A 47 -4.45 -0.12 -22.29
CA ILE A 47 -3.22 0.57 -21.87
C ILE A 47 -3.33 2.09 -21.97
N GLU A 48 -4.17 2.57 -22.89
CA GLU A 48 -4.47 3.99 -23.13
C GLU A 48 -5.21 4.63 -21.95
N ASP A 49 -5.83 3.84 -21.06
CA ASP A 49 -6.45 4.35 -19.83
C ASP A 49 -5.42 4.77 -18.77
N PHE A 50 -4.18 4.26 -18.87
CA PHE A 50 -3.13 4.44 -17.86
C PHE A 50 -1.88 5.13 -18.42
N THR A 51 -1.80 5.36 -19.73
CA THR A 51 -0.61 5.91 -20.38
C THR A 51 -0.97 7.02 -21.37
N GLY A 52 -0.04 7.96 -21.55
CA GLY A 52 -0.22 9.10 -22.45
C GLY A 52 -0.99 10.28 -21.83
N PRO A 53 -1.17 11.38 -22.60
CA PRO A 53 -1.74 12.63 -22.08
C PRO A 53 -3.18 12.50 -21.56
N GLU A 54 -4.02 11.72 -22.25
CA GLU A 54 -5.43 11.54 -21.86
C GLU A 54 -5.58 10.75 -20.55
N ALA A 55 -4.63 9.87 -20.25
CA ALA A 55 -4.60 9.15 -18.98
C ALA A 55 -4.30 10.07 -17.79
N GLN A 56 -3.58 11.18 -18.01
CA GLN A 56 -3.29 12.15 -16.96
C GLN A 56 -4.59 12.80 -16.45
N GLU A 57 -5.47 13.22 -17.36
CA GLU A 57 -6.78 13.79 -16.99
C GLU A 57 -7.62 12.79 -16.20
N LYS A 58 -7.62 11.51 -16.60
CA LYS A 58 -8.29 10.43 -15.85
C LYS A 58 -7.70 10.22 -14.46
N MET A 59 -6.38 10.34 -14.32
CA MET A 59 -5.69 10.15 -13.03
C MET A 59 -5.93 11.31 -12.05
N GLU A 60 -6.33 12.47 -12.54
CA GLU A 60 -6.75 13.62 -11.74
C GLU A 60 -8.25 13.58 -11.39
N ASP A 61 -9.04 12.80 -12.14
CA ASP A 61 -10.46 12.58 -11.86
C ASP A 61 -10.68 11.54 -10.75
N LEU A 62 -11.05 12.01 -9.57
CA LEU A 62 -11.35 11.15 -8.43
C LEU A 62 -12.52 10.17 -8.69
N ALA A 63 -13.49 10.53 -9.53
CA ALA A 63 -14.60 9.63 -9.86
C ALA A 63 -14.12 8.44 -10.71
N TRP A 64 -13.05 8.63 -11.48
CA TRP A 64 -12.39 7.56 -12.22
C TRP A 64 -11.41 6.76 -11.33
N VAL A 65 -10.60 7.44 -10.52
CA VAL A 65 -9.56 6.81 -9.68
C VAL A 65 -10.15 6.02 -8.51
N ALA A 66 -11.10 6.58 -7.77
CA ALA A 66 -11.60 5.98 -6.52
C ALA A 66 -12.12 4.54 -6.68
N PRO A 67 -13.01 4.21 -7.63
CA PRO A 67 -13.49 2.83 -7.79
C PRO A 67 -12.35 1.86 -8.17
N ARG A 68 -11.38 2.31 -8.97
CA ARG A 68 -10.23 1.50 -9.40
C ARG A 68 -9.26 1.27 -8.26
N ALA A 69 -9.00 2.29 -7.44
CA ALA A 69 -8.14 2.18 -6.27
C ALA A 69 -8.74 1.21 -5.24
N LEU A 70 -10.06 1.28 -5.01
CA LEU A 70 -10.78 0.32 -4.17
C LEU A 70 -10.67 -1.10 -4.73
N ARG A 71 -10.84 -1.28 -6.04
CA ARG A 71 -10.70 -2.61 -6.65
C ARG A 71 -9.28 -3.15 -6.55
N HIS A 72 -8.27 -2.30 -6.72
CA HIS A 72 -6.87 -2.69 -6.51
C HIS A 72 -6.66 -3.22 -5.10
N GLU A 73 -7.11 -2.46 -4.09
CA GLU A 73 -6.97 -2.84 -2.69
C GLU A 73 -7.73 -4.13 -2.36
N GLU A 74 -8.95 -4.30 -2.88
CA GLU A 74 -9.73 -5.53 -2.67
C GLU A 74 -9.01 -6.78 -3.18
N VAL A 75 -8.38 -6.72 -4.36
CA VAL A 75 -7.58 -7.82 -4.90
C VAL A 75 -6.37 -8.10 -4.02
N VAL A 76 -5.66 -7.06 -3.58
CA VAL A 76 -4.50 -7.21 -2.67
C VAL A 76 -4.92 -7.87 -1.36
N LEU A 77 -6.00 -7.39 -0.73
CA LEU A 77 -6.51 -7.95 0.53
C LEU A 77 -6.95 -9.40 0.39
N THR A 78 -7.60 -9.76 -0.73
CA THR A 78 -7.99 -11.16 -1.02
C THR A 78 -6.77 -12.08 -1.09
N VAL A 79 -5.66 -11.59 -1.65
CA VAL A 79 -4.41 -12.36 -1.74
C VAL A 79 -3.72 -12.43 -0.37
N MET A 80 -3.80 -11.36 0.43
CA MET A 80 -3.27 -11.32 1.80
C MET A 80 -3.94 -12.35 2.73
N GLU A 81 -5.20 -12.70 2.49
CA GLU A 81 -5.88 -13.75 3.25
C GLU A 81 -5.25 -15.14 3.05
N GLN A 82 -4.53 -15.34 1.94
CA GLN A 82 -3.91 -16.61 1.59
C GLN A 82 -2.42 -16.70 1.99
N GLY A 83 -1.75 -15.56 2.22
CA GLY A 83 -0.32 -15.54 2.55
C GLY A 83 0.33 -14.16 2.50
N PRO A 84 1.65 -14.07 2.66
CA PRO A 84 2.37 -12.80 2.60
C PRO A 84 2.31 -12.21 1.18
N VAL A 85 2.11 -10.91 1.11
CA VAL A 85 1.97 -10.17 -0.16
C VAL A 85 2.99 -9.04 -0.23
N LEU A 86 3.47 -8.75 -1.44
CA LEU A 86 4.11 -7.48 -1.79
C LEU A 86 3.15 -6.69 -2.69
N PRO A 87 2.41 -5.70 -2.15
CA PRO A 87 1.56 -4.86 -2.97
C PRO A 87 2.43 -3.95 -3.84
N VAL A 88 2.06 -3.78 -5.11
CA VAL A 88 2.72 -2.78 -5.97
C VAL A 88 1.93 -1.47 -5.92
N ARG A 89 2.52 -0.40 -6.48
CA ARG A 89 1.80 0.88 -6.54
C ARG A 89 0.60 0.76 -7.47
N PHE A 90 -0.49 1.43 -7.09
CA PHE A 90 -1.62 1.63 -8.00
C PHE A 90 -1.14 2.22 -9.35
N GLY A 91 -1.66 1.68 -10.45
CA GLY A 91 -1.31 2.12 -11.81
C GLY A 91 -0.05 1.46 -12.37
N THR A 92 0.45 0.37 -11.76
CA THR A 92 1.58 -0.39 -12.30
C THR A 92 1.14 -1.20 -13.52
N VAL A 93 1.33 -0.64 -14.71
CA VAL A 93 0.95 -1.22 -16.00
C VAL A 93 2.16 -1.46 -16.90
N PHE A 94 2.18 -2.60 -17.58
CA PHE A 94 3.20 -3.00 -18.54
C PHE A 94 2.61 -3.17 -19.93
N SER A 95 3.44 -3.03 -20.96
CA SER A 95 3.02 -3.22 -22.36
C SER A 95 2.73 -4.67 -22.73
N SER A 96 3.22 -5.63 -21.94
CA SER A 96 3.03 -7.07 -22.18
C SER A 96 3.36 -7.89 -20.95
N ARG A 97 2.97 -9.17 -20.94
CA ARG A 97 3.33 -10.13 -19.89
C ARG A 97 4.84 -10.31 -19.79
N ALA A 98 5.52 -10.37 -20.94
CA ALA A 98 6.99 -10.45 -20.99
C ALA A 98 7.65 -9.24 -20.32
N ALA A 99 7.13 -8.02 -20.57
CA ALA A 99 7.62 -6.80 -19.95
C ALA A 99 7.34 -6.73 -18.43
N ALA A 100 6.22 -7.30 -17.98
CA ALA A 100 5.92 -7.44 -16.55
C ALA A 100 6.86 -8.44 -15.86
N ALA A 101 7.17 -9.55 -16.53
CA ALA A 101 7.93 -10.65 -15.94
C ALA A 101 9.45 -10.41 -15.91
N GLU A 102 10.00 -9.63 -16.84
CA GLU A 102 11.44 -9.36 -16.94
C GLU A 102 12.06 -8.75 -15.66
N PRO A 103 11.55 -7.64 -15.09
CA PRO A 103 12.11 -7.08 -13.87
C PRO A 103 11.94 -8.01 -12.66
N LEU A 104 10.92 -8.87 -12.67
CA LEU A 104 10.67 -9.85 -11.62
C LEU A 104 11.70 -11.00 -11.69
N ARG A 105 12.01 -11.49 -12.89
CA ARG A 105 13.08 -12.49 -13.11
C ARG A 105 14.45 -11.98 -12.66
N GLN A 106 14.74 -10.70 -12.87
CA GLN A 106 16.03 -10.12 -12.48
C GLN A 106 16.19 -9.90 -10.98
N ARG A 107 15.11 -9.98 -10.19
CA ARG A 107 15.08 -9.60 -8.76
C ARG A 107 14.67 -10.74 -7.83
N GLN A 108 14.80 -11.98 -8.29
CA GLN A 108 14.34 -13.17 -7.56
C GLN A 108 14.90 -13.26 -6.14
N ASP A 109 16.20 -13.02 -5.94
CA ASP A 109 16.83 -13.09 -4.61
C ASP A 109 16.28 -12.03 -3.65
N VAL A 110 16.03 -10.81 -4.14
CA VAL A 110 15.47 -9.71 -3.35
C VAL A 110 14.02 -10.01 -2.97
N LEU A 111 13.24 -10.53 -3.90
CA LEU A 111 11.84 -10.91 -3.66
C LEU A 111 11.73 -12.09 -2.68
N MET A 112 12.58 -13.11 -2.84
CA MET A 112 12.66 -14.23 -1.91
C MET A 112 12.97 -13.75 -0.50
N LYS A 113 13.97 -12.88 -0.35
CA LYS A 113 14.34 -12.30 0.94
C LYS A 113 13.20 -11.50 1.56
N PHE A 114 12.50 -10.67 0.76
CA PHE A 114 11.34 -9.93 1.23
C PHE A 114 10.28 -10.86 1.85
N PHE A 115 9.91 -11.94 1.17
CA PHE A 115 8.89 -12.87 1.68
C PHE A 115 9.36 -13.65 2.91
N GLN A 116 10.65 -14.03 2.97
CA GLN A 116 11.23 -14.62 4.18
C GLN A 116 11.20 -13.65 5.37
N ASP A 117 11.47 -12.37 5.12
CA ASP A 117 11.47 -11.34 6.16
C ASP A 117 10.05 -10.94 6.59
N THR A 118 9.01 -11.22 5.80
CA THR A 118 7.63 -10.78 6.05
C THR A 118 6.67 -11.90 6.39
N ILE A 119 7.07 -13.16 6.24
CA ILE A 119 6.24 -14.31 6.64
C ILE A 119 5.84 -14.20 8.12
N ASP A 120 4.60 -14.56 8.40
CA ASP A 120 3.96 -14.49 9.73
C ASP A 120 3.96 -13.10 10.40
N LYS A 121 4.13 -12.03 9.61
CA LYS A 121 4.04 -10.64 10.09
C LYS A 121 2.81 -9.94 9.52
N LYS A 122 2.35 -8.93 10.25
CA LYS A 122 1.30 -8.00 9.81
C LYS A 122 1.78 -6.57 9.95
N GLU A 123 1.44 -5.74 8.97
CA GLU A 123 1.64 -4.31 9.04
C GLU A 123 0.51 -3.67 9.84
N TRP A 124 0.85 -2.77 10.76
CA TRP A 124 -0.10 -2.02 11.57
C TRP A 124 0.21 -0.54 11.49
N THR A 125 -0.81 0.28 11.28
CA THR A 125 -0.70 1.74 11.37
C THR A 125 -1.49 2.23 12.58
N LEU A 126 -0.80 2.89 13.53
CA LEU A 126 -1.43 3.58 14.65
C LEU A 126 -1.51 5.08 14.35
N LYS A 127 -2.71 5.65 14.31
CA LYS A 127 -2.93 7.10 14.13
C LYS A 127 -3.47 7.70 15.43
N GLY A 128 -2.69 8.61 16.02
CA GLY A 128 -3.09 9.41 17.17
C GLY A 128 -3.49 10.81 16.74
N TYR A 129 -4.63 11.30 17.25
CA TYR A 129 -5.11 12.65 17.01
C TYR A 129 -5.13 13.40 18.34
N VAL A 130 -4.69 14.66 18.33
CA VAL A 130 -4.68 15.52 19.52
C VAL A 130 -5.25 16.88 19.18
N ASP A 131 -6.13 17.38 20.06
CA ASP A 131 -6.51 18.79 20.07
C ASP A 131 -5.30 19.60 20.55
N GLN A 132 -4.56 20.19 19.60
CA GLN A 132 -3.34 20.92 19.91
C GLN A 132 -3.58 22.10 20.88
N PRO A 133 -4.58 22.98 20.67
CA PRO A 133 -4.90 24.03 21.64
C PRO A 133 -5.14 23.52 23.05
N GLN A 134 -6.00 22.51 23.22
CA GLN A 134 -6.34 21.98 24.54
C GLN A 134 -5.14 21.30 25.20
N ALA A 135 -4.35 20.53 24.43
CA ALA A 135 -3.14 19.88 24.94
C ALA A 135 -2.12 20.91 25.44
N ARG A 136 -1.88 21.99 24.67
CA ARG A 136 -0.98 23.08 25.08
C ARG A 136 -1.46 23.77 26.35
N ALA A 137 -2.75 24.07 26.47
CA ALA A 137 -3.31 24.70 27.65
C ALA A 137 -3.13 23.82 28.91
N ARG A 138 -3.39 22.51 28.80
CA ARG A 138 -3.18 21.55 29.90
C ARG A 138 -1.70 21.43 30.28
N MET A 139 -0.80 21.37 29.30
CA MET A 139 0.64 21.33 29.58
C MET A 139 1.13 22.61 30.27
N MET A 140 0.69 23.78 29.82
CA MET A 140 1.04 25.05 30.45
C MET A 140 0.50 25.12 31.89
N ALA A 141 -0.75 24.74 32.11
CA ALA A 141 -1.34 24.70 33.45
C ALA A 141 -0.57 23.76 34.39
N ALA A 142 -0.25 22.54 33.92
CA ALA A 142 0.52 21.58 34.71
C ALA A 142 1.91 22.12 35.07
N ARG A 143 2.61 22.76 34.12
CA ARG A 143 3.93 23.37 34.37
C ARG A 143 3.86 24.50 35.39
N LEU A 144 2.87 25.39 35.27
CA LEU A 144 2.67 26.49 36.21
C LEU A 144 2.35 25.98 37.62
N THR A 145 1.57 24.91 37.75
CA THR A 145 1.30 24.27 39.04
C THR A 145 2.58 23.70 39.65
N ALA A 146 3.38 22.96 38.87
CA ALA A 146 4.64 22.40 39.34
C ALA A 146 5.66 23.48 39.76
N GLU A 147 5.77 24.58 38.98
CA GLU A 147 6.66 25.70 39.31
C GLU A 147 6.20 26.43 40.60
N LYS A 148 4.88 26.58 40.83
CA LYS A 148 4.34 27.13 42.07
C LYS A 148 4.66 26.26 43.29
N GLU A 149 4.50 24.94 43.18
CA GLU A 149 4.84 23.99 44.26
C GLU A 149 6.34 24.04 44.58
N GLN A 150 7.19 24.11 43.56
CA GLN A 150 8.64 24.22 43.73
C GLN A 150 9.05 25.52 44.44
N LEU A 151 8.47 26.67 44.04
CA LEU A 151 8.73 27.97 44.68
C LEU A 151 8.23 28.02 46.13
N ALA A 152 7.08 27.39 46.42
CA ALA A 152 6.56 27.30 47.77
C ALA A 152 7.50 26.53 48.71
N GLY A 153 8.22 25.52 48.18
CA GLY A 153 9.23 24.75 48.92
C GLY A 153 10.57 25.46 49.14
N LEU A 154 10.84 26.60 48.49
CA LEU A 154 12.08 27.36 48.69
C LEU A 154 12.02 28.26 49.93
N SER A 155 13.13 28.39 50.64
CA SER A 155 13.28 29.29 51.79
C SER A 155 13.11 30.76 51.36
N PRO A 156 12.61 31.66 52.23
CA PRO A 156 12.23 33.04 51.88
C PRO A 156 13.28 33.90 51.16
N GLY A 157 14.59 33.60 51.30
CA GLY A 157 15.68 34.32 50.63
C GLY A 157 16.09 33.80 49.24
N LYS A 158 15.38 32.78 48.71
CA LYS A 158 15.60 32.18 47.37
C LYS A 158 14.33 32.15 46.49
N ARG A 159 13.24 32.74 46.96
CA ARG A 159 11.97 32.85 46.23
C ARG A 159 12.00 34.01 45.24
#